data_AF-A0A1Q5KQD4-F1
#
_entry.id   AF-A0A1Q5KQD4-F1
#
_cell.length_a   1.000
_cell.length_b   1.000
_cell.length_c   1.000
_cell.angle_alpha   90.00
_cell.angle_beta   90.00
_cell.angle_gamma   90.00
#
_symmetry.space_group_name_H-M   'P 1'
#
loop_
_entity.id
_entity.type
_entity.pdbx_description
1 polymer ?
#
loop_
_entity_poly.entity_id
_entity_poly.type
_entity_poly.pdbx_seq_one_letter_code
_entity_poly.pdbx_strand_id
1 'polypeptide(L)'
;MAAEPDILDELHRLRARVPQLTGALAASVDGLVLAHDTPGVEPEGLAALTAASLGVAVRLADATGRGGLRELLVRGGQGYVATYAAGRTAVLTLLAQDRVNVGRLHLEGRRAGARIGELVDAAVAARAESVGEASAPAPAPTAALPTRPTVTTPRTPSTTANVRTTEN
;
A
#
# COMPACT_ATOMS: atom_id res chain seq x y z
N MET A 1 6.55 -9.90 -3.91
CA MET A 1 5.52 -8.86 -4.20
C MET A 1 5.77 -8.29 -5.60
N ALA A 2 4.75 -7.83 -6.35
CA ALA A 2 4.91 -7.45 -7.76
C ALA A 2 5.99 -6.37 -8.04
N ALA A 3 6.31 -5.51 -7.08
CA ALA A 3 7.35 -4.48 -7.20
C ALA A 3 8.66 -4.79 -6.44
N GLU A 4 8.74 -5.91 -5.73
CA GLU A 4 9.94 -6.30 -4.97
C GLU A 4 11.25 -6.28 -5.78
N PRO A 5 11.33 -6.85 -7.00
CA PRO A 5 12.56 -6.81 -7.79
C PRO A 5 12.96 -5.37 -8.19
N ASP A 6 11.99 -4.53 -8.59
CA ASP A 6 12.26 -3.15 -8.98
C ASP A 6 12.74 -2.29 -7.80
N ILE A 7 12.18 -2.54 -6.61
CA ILE A 7 12.62 -1.87 -5.38
C ILE A 7 14.04 -2.30 -5.05
N LEU A 8 14.34 -3.61 -5.08
CA LEU A 8 15.68 -4.13 -4.81
C LEU A 8 16.73 -3.56 -5.78
N ASP A 9 16.39 -3.45 -7.07
CA ASP A 9 17.25 -2.82 -8.07
C ASP A 9 17.49 -1.32 -7.79
N GLU A 10 16.50 -0.60 -7.26
CA GLU A 10 16.73 0.77 -6.79
C GLU A 10 17.66 0.83 -5.57
N LEU A 11 17.53 -0.10 -4.61
CA LEU A 11 18.42 -0.18 -3.45
C LEU A 11 19.88 -0.43 -3.89
N HIS A 12 20.11 -1.36 -4.82
CA HIS A 12 21.43 -1.61 -5.38
C HIS A 12 22.01 -0.39 -6.10
N ARG A 13 21.20 0.29 -6.91
CA ARG A 13 21.62 1.54 -7.59
C ARG A 13 21.94 2.64 -6.59
N LEU A 14 21.18 2.76 -5.49
CA LEU A 14 21.47 3.71 -4.42
C LEU A 14 22.81 3.42 -3.75
N ARG A 15 23.13 2.15 -3.45
CA ARG A 15 24.44 1.78 -2.88
C ARG A 15 25.60 2.07 -3.82
N ALA A 16 25.41 1.91 -5.13
CA ALA A 16 26.41 2.33 -6.11
C ALA A 16 26.62 3.86 -6.11
N ARG A 17 25.56 4.64 -5.88
CA ARG A 17 25.63 6.11 -5.77
C ARG A 17 26.14 6.59 -4.43
N VAL A 18 26.11 5.79 -3.37
CA VAL A 18 26.63 6.14 -2.03
C VAL A 18 27.45 4.96 -1.47
N PRO A 19 28.74 4.87 -1.81
CA PRO A 19 29.58 3.71 -1.45
C PRO A 19 29.76 3.46 0.06
N GLN A 20 29.49 4.46 0.90
CA GLN A 20 29.54 4.34 2.36
C GLN A 20 28.27 3.73 2.98
N LEU A 21 27.27 3.37 2.17
CA LEU A 21 26.10 2.63 2.64
C LEU A 21 26.46 1.18 2.95
N THR A 22 26.17 0.77 4.17
CA THR A 22 26.33 -0.60 4.67
C THR A 22 25.05 -1.40 4.56
N GLY A 23 23.89 -0.74 4.43
CA GLY A 23 22.63 -1.41 4.17
C GLY A 23 21.52 -0.45 3.75
N ALA A 24 20.49 -0.98 3.11
CA ALA A 24 19.30 -0.25 2.70
C ALA A 24 18.06 -1.16 2.81
N LEU A 25 16.97 -0.62 3.32
CA LEU A 25 15.71 -1.32 3.57
C LEU A 25 14.55 -0.47 3.05
N ALA A 26 13.68 -1.06 2.25
CA ALA A 26 12.36 -0.53 1.97
C ALA A 26 11.33 -1.31 2.81
N ALA A 27 10.51 -0.61 3.57
CA ALA A 27 9.48 -1.20 4.41
C ALA A 27 8.17 -0.41 4.31
N SER A 28 7.05 -1.03 4.68
CA SER A 28 5.80 -0.29 4.88
C SER A 28 5.88 0.58 6.13
N VAL A 29 5.00 1.56 6.24
CA VAL A 29 4.84 2.38 7.45
C VAL A 29 4.46 1.56 8.70
N ASP A 30 3.92 0.36 8.50
CA ASP A 30 3.56 -0.60 9.56
C ASP A 30 4.71 -1.53 9.96
N GLY A 31 5.87 -1.42 9.30
CA GLY A 31 7.06 -2.23 9.62
C GLY A 31 7.13 -3.57 8.90
N LEU A 32 6.43 -3.72 7.76
CA LEU A 32 6.55 -4.91 6.91
C LEU A 32 7.66 -4.70 5.86
N VAL A 33 8.57 -5.65 5.71
CA VAL A 33 9.65 -5.58 4.73
C VAL A 33 9.09 -5.66 3.31
N LEU A 34 9.48 -4.71 2.45
CA LEU A 34 9.12 -4.70 1.03
C LEU A 34 10.28 -5.23 0.16
N ALA A 35 11.51 -4.80 0.47
CA ALA A 35 12.76 -5.30 -0.11
C ALA A 35 13.93 -4.83 0.77
N HIS A 36 15.05 -5.57 0.77
CA HIS A 36 16.21 -5.22 1.59
C HIS A 36 17.54 -5.64 0.96
N ASP A 37 18.58 -4.86 1.26
CA ASP A 37 19.99 -5.19 1.09
C ASP A 37 20.70 -4.75 2.38
N THR A 38 20.61 -5.59 3.41
CA THR A 38 21.01 -5.29 4.80
C THR A 38 21.94 -6.37 5.34
N PRO A 39 23.18 -6.48 4.83
CA PRO A 39 24.12 -7.52 5.26
C PRO A 39 24.42 -7.41 6.76
N GLY A 40 24.22 -8.52 7.48
CA GLY A 40 24.50 -8.61 8.92
C GLY A 40 23.46 -7.92 9.82
N VAL A 41 22.30 -7.52 9.28
CA VAL A 41 21.20 -6.93 10.04
C VAL A 41 19.90 -7.64 9.70
N GLU A 42 19.15 -8.03 10.73
CA GLU A 42 17.84 -8.67 10.56
C GLU A 42 16.83 -7.68 9.97
N PRO A 43 16.29 -7.92 8.76
CA PRO A 43 15.42 -6.98 8.05
C PRO A 43 14.13 -6.67 8.80
N GLU A 44 13.47 -7.70 9.35
CA GLU A 44 12.19 -7.61 10.05
C GLU A 44 12.33 -6.77 11.33
N GLY A 45 13.40 -6.99 12.08
CA GLY A 45 13.73 -6.20 13.27
C GLY A 45 14.00 -4.74 12.92
N LEU A 46 14.75 -4.48 11.84
CA LEU A 46 15.03 -3.13 11.37
C LEU A 46 13.76 -2.41 10.88
N ALA A 47 12.86 -3.12 10.20
CA ALA A 47 11.59 -2.59 9.73
C ALA A 47 10.67 -2.20 10.90
N ALA A 48 10.54 -3.05 11.91
CA ALA A 48 9.76 -2.78 13.10
C ALA A 48 10.29 -1.56 13.88
N LEU A 49 11.62 -1.49 14.09
CA LEU A 49 12.26 -0.34 14.75
C LEU A 49 12.11 0.95 13.93
N THR A 50 12.19 0.85 12.60
CA THR A 50 11.94 1.99 11.69
C THR A 50 10.52 2.51 11.86
N ALA A 51 9.51 1.63 11.82
CA ALA A 51 8.11 2.01 11.97
C ALA A 51 7.83 2.68 13.33
N ALA A 52 8.36 2.10 14.42
CA ALA A 52 8.24 2.69 15.75
C ALA A 52 8.90 4.08 15.82
N SER A 53 10.12 4.21 15.27
CA SER A 53 10.86 5.48 15.25
C SER A 53 10.17 6.55 14.40
N LEU A 54 9.59 6.16 13.27
CA LEU A 54 8.81 7.03 12.40
C LEU A 54 7.59 7.60 13.14
N GLY A 55 6.83 6.75 13.85
CA GLY A 55 5.68 7.19 14.64
C GLY A 55 6.05 8.21 15.71
N VAL A 56 7.19 8.02 16.40
CA VAL A 56 7.71 9.00 17.36
C VAL A 56 8.14 10.29 16.67
N ALA A 57 8.87 10.20 15.56
CA ALA A 57 9.40 11.34 14.84
C ALA A 57 8.29 12.23 14.23
N VAL A 58 7.22 11.63 13.68
CA VAL A 58 6.03 12.36 13.19
C VAL A 58 5.39 13.14 14.35
N ARG A 59 5.11 12.47 15.47
CA ARG A 59 4.51 13.13 16.65
C ARG A 59 5.40 14.24 17.22
N LEU A 60 6.70 14.04 17.22
CA LEU A 60 7.66 15.06 17.67
C LEU A 60 7.66 16.28 16.74
N ALA A 61 7.66 16.07 15.43
CA ALA A 61 7.60 17.15 14.45
C ALA A 61 6.31 17.97 14.57
N ASP A 62 5.17 17.30 14.77
CA ASP A 62 3.89 17.94 15.01
C ASP A 62 3.88 18.72 16.34
N ALA A 63 4.29 18.09 17.44
CA ALA A 63 4.31 18.70 18.77
C ALA A 63 5.22 19.92 18.88
N THR A 64 6.26 19.99 18.04
CA THR A 64 7.20 21.12 17.98
C THR A 64 6.84 22.14 16.90
N GLY A 65 5.75 21.95 16.16
CA GLY A 65 5.33 22.85 15.09
C GLY A 65 6.35 22.92 13.94
N ARG A 66 7.00 21.78 13.62
CA ARG A 66 7.89 21.65 12.45
C ARG A 66 7.17 21.12 11.21
N GLY A 67 5.88 20.81 11.33
CA GLY A 67 5.06 20.26 10.26
C GLY A 67 5.37 18.78 9.99
N GLY A 68 5.00 18.30 8.81
CA GLY A 68 5.16 16.89 8.44
C GLY A 68 6.63 16.44 8.41
N LEU A 69 6.89 15.26 8.97
CA LEU A 69 8.21 14.63 8.94
C LEU A 69 8.70 14.46 7.50
N ARG A 70 9.91 14.95 7.22
CA ARG A 70 10.56 14.78 5.91
C ARG A 70 11.56 13.65 5.92
N GLU A 71 12.34 13.56 6.98
CA GLU A 71 13.37 12.56 7.19
C GLU A 71 13.74 12.50 8.67
N LEU A 72 14.29 11.36 9.09
CA LEU A 72 14.87 11.13 10.41
C LEU A 72 16.33 10.73 10.22
N LEU A 73 17.25 11.31 11.00
CA LEU A 73 18.66 10.94 11.02
C LEU A 73 19.10 10.66 12.46
N VAL A 74 19.62 9.46 12.68
CA VAL A 74 20.22 9.05 13.95
C VAL A 74 21.72 8.86 13.72
N ARG A 75 22.55 9.56 14.49
CA ARG A 75 23.99 9.34 14.52
C ARG A 75 24.37 8.52 15.74
N GLY A 76 24.96 7.35 15.52
CA GLY A 76 25.58 6.53 16.54
C GLY A 76 27.10 6.62 16.49
N GLY A 77 27.78 5.98 17.44
CA GLY A 77 29.25 5.97 17.49
C GLY A 77 29.93 5.22 16.33
N GLN A 78 29.17 4.48 15.52
CA GLN A 78 29.69 3.68 14.40
C GLN A 78 29.11 4.07 13.04
N GLY A 79 28.26 5.11 12.98
CA GLY A 79 27.63 5.51 11.74
C GLY A 79 26.26 6.16 11.89
N TYR A 80 25.49 6.12 10.81
CA TYR A 80 24.19 6.76 10.70
C TYR A 80 23.10 5.77 10.33
N VAL A 81 21.91 6.02 10.86
CA VAL A 81 20.65 5.46 10.37
C VAL A 81 19.81 6.63 9.85
N ALA A 82 19.43 6.59 8.58
CA ALA A 82 18.62 7.64 7.96
C ALA A 82 17.34 7.06 7.39
N THR A 83 16.19 7.62 7.74
CA THR A 83 14.88 7.18 7.25
C THR A 83 14.23 8.30 6.45
N TYR A 84 13.76 7.98 5.26
CA TYR A 84 13.11 8.88 4.31
C TYR A 84 11.72 8.36 3.97
N ALA A 85 10.76 9.27 3.80
CA ALA A 85 9.45 8.91 3.27
C ALA A 85 9.59 8.36 1.83
N ALA A 86 8.87 7.27 1.53
CA ALA A 86 8.80 6.67 0.20
C ALA A 86 7.33 6.51 -0.20
N GLY A 87 6.73 7.60 -0.72
CA GLY A 87 5.30 7.64 -0.97
C GLY A 87 4.48 7.76 0.33
N ARG A 88 3.23 7.28 0.29
CA ARG A 88 2.30 7.36 1.45
C ARG A 88 2.35 6.15 2.37
N THR A 89 2.74 5.00 1.85
CA THR A 89 2.61 3.69 2.52
C THR A 89 3.94 3.01 2.77
N ALA A 90 5.06 3.60 2.34
CA ALA A 90 6.39 3.03 2.50
C ALA A 90 7.43 4.03 3.00
N VAL A 91 8.53 3.48 3.49
CA VAL A 91 9.70 4.19 4.00
C VAL A 91 10.99 3.53 3.51
N LEU A 92 12.01 4.34 3.30
CA LEU A 92 13.37 3.92 2.98
C LEU A 92 14.27 4.18 4.19
N THR A 93 14.89 3.13 4.73
CA THR A 93 15.88 3.22 5.81
C THR A 93 17.27 2.85 5.28
N LEU A 94 18.26 3.70 5.56
CA LEU A 94 19.65 3.55 5.13
C LEU A 94 20.56 3.43 6.34
N LEU A 95 21.51 2.50 6.25
CA LEU A 95 22.60 2.33 7.20
C LEU A 95 23.89 2.82 6.53
N ALA A 96 24.63 3.70 7.20
CA ALA A 96 25.82 4.30 6.64
C ALA A 96 26.97 4.35 7.66
N GLN A 97 28.20 4.29 7.17
CA GLN A 97 29.40 4.46 8.01
C GLN A 97 29.54 5.89 8.54
N ASP A 98 30.28 6.09 9.64
CA ASP A 98 30.47 7.43 10.25
C ASP A 98 31.12 8.46 9.31
N ARG A 99 31.92 7.99 8.35
CA ARG A 99 32.58 8.84 7.34
C ARG A 99 31.70 9.22 6.14
N VAL A 100 30.41 8.87 6.15
CA VAL A 100 29.50 9.19 5.04
C VAL A 100 29.36 10.71 4.88
N ASN A 101 29.31 11.16 3.63
CA ASN A 101 28.91 12.54 3.35
C ASN A 101 27.40 12.66 3.58
N VAL A 102 26.99 13.27 4.69
CA VAL A 102 25.58 13.40 5.11
C VAL A 102 24.76 14.18 4.06
N GLY A 103 25.33 15.21 3.44
CA GLY A 103 24.65 15.94 2.35
C GLY A 103 24.32 15.04 1.16
N ARG A 104 25.27 14.21 0.73
CA ARG A 104 25.07 13.22 -0.33
C ARG A 104 24.10 12.12 0.09
N LEU A 105 24.14 11.68 1.35
CA LEU A 105 23.20 10.71 1.90
C LEU A 105 21.76 11.22 1.80
N HIS A 106 21.49 12.47 2.19
CA HIS A 106 20.17 13.08 2.04
C HIS A 106 19.75 13.28 0.58
N LEU A 107 20.66 13.75 -0.27
CA LEU A 107 20.37 13.96 -1.69
C LEU A 107 19.93 12.65 -2.37
N GLU A 108 20.72 11.60 -2.20
CA GLU A 108 20.47 10.31 -2.83
C GLU A 108 19.34 9.54 -2.14
N GLY A 109 19.23 9.64 -0.81
CA GLY A 109 18.17 9.02 -0.02
C GLY A 109 16.79 9.57 -0.38
N ARG A 110 16.64 10.89 -0.52
CA ARG A 110 15.37 11.51 -0.95
C ARG A 110 15.01 11.11 -2.39
N ARG A 111 16.00 11.08 -3.29
CA ARG A 111 15.79 10.66 -4.68
C ARG A 111 15.33 9.20 -4.78
N ALA A 112 16.01 8.30 -4.08
CA ALA A 112 15.65 6.88 -4.04
C ALA A 112 14.31 6.66 -3.34
N GLY A 113 14.03 7.37 -2.23
CA GLY A 113 12.76 7.32 -1.53
C GLY A 113 11.58 7.71 -2.43
N ALA A 114 11.71 8.79 -3.20
CA ALA A 114 10.70 9.18 -4.18
C ALA A 114 10.47 8.08 -5.23
N ARG A 115 11.55 7.51 -5.77
CA ARG A 115 11.47 6.43 -6.77
C ARG A 115 10.82 5.16 -6.22
N ILE A 116 11.16 4.76 -5.00
CA ILE A 116 10.54 3.61 -4.33
C ILE A 116 9.06 3.89 -4.07
N GLY A 117 8.70 5.12 -3.70
CA GLY A 117 7.31 5.54 -3.55
C GLY A 117 6.49 5.35 -4.83
N GLU A 118 7.05 5.72 -6.00
CA GLU A 118 6.41 5.49 -7.31
C GLU A 118 6.18 3.99 -7.57
N LEU A 119 7.18 3.15 -7.29
CA LEU A 119 7.09 1.69 -7.48
C LEU A 119 6.03 1.05 -6.57
N VAL A 120 5.96 1.50 -5.32
CA VAL A 120 4.97 1.01 -4.35
C VAL A 120 3.56 1.46 -4.74
N ASP A 121 3.36 2.73 -5.08
CA ASP A 121 2.06 3.27 -5.49
C ASP A 121 1.56 2.54 -6.77
N ALA A 122 2.44 2.28 -7.74
CA ALA A 122 2.12 1.51 -8.95
C ALA A 122 1.70 0.07 -8.63
N ALA A 123 2.39 -0.61 -7.71
CA ALA A 123 2.04 -1.96 -7.29
C ALA A 123 0.68 -2.01 -6.57
N VAL A 124 0.37 -1.01 -5.75
CA VAL A 124 -0.94 -0.91 -5.08
C VAL A 124 -2.06 -0.69 -6.10
N ALA A 125 -1.86 0.19 -7.08
CA ALA A 125 -2.83 0.44 -8.15
C ALA A 125 -3.12 -0.82 -8.98
N ALA A 126 -2.08 -1.52 -9.44
CA ALA A 126 -2.24 -2.77 -10.20
C ALA A 126 -3.01 -3.85 -9.43
N ARG A 127 -2.84 -3.91 -8.10
CA ARG A 127 -3.61 -4.82 -7.25
C ARG A 127 -5.08 -4.41 -7.16
N ALA A 128 -5.38 -3.12 -7.04
CA ALA A 128 -6.77 -2.63 -6.99
C ALA A 128 -7.53 -2.94 -8.30
N GLU A 129 -6.88 -2.79 -9.45
CA GLU A 129 -7.46 -3.10 -10.77
C GLU A 129 -7.81 -4.60 -10.90
N SER A 130 -6.91 -5.49 -10.46
CA SER A 130 -7.16 -6.95 -10.47
C SER A 130 -8.34 -7.40 -9.60
N VAL A 131 -8.63 -6.67 -8.52
CA VAL A 131 -9.78 -6.93 -7.64
C VAL A 131 -11.05 -6.32 -8.23
N GLY A 132 -10.96 -5.16 -8.90
CA GLY A 132 -12.09 -4.51 -9.56
C GLY A 132 -12.64 -5.30 -10.75
N GLU A 133 -11.78 -5.95 -11.53
CA GLU A 133 -12.20 -6.76 -12.67
C GLU A 133 -12.93 -8.05 -12.26
N ALA A 134 -12.54 -8.65 -11.12
CA ALA A 134 -13.23 -9.78 -10.53
C ALA A 134 -14.61 -9.42 -9.92
N SER A 135 -14.92 -8.13 -9.75
CA SER A 135 -16.17 -7.64 -9.13
C SER A 135 -17.14 -7.00 -10.13
N ALA A 136 -16.93 -7.14 -11.44
CA ALA A 136 -17.94 -6.75 -12.42
C ALA A 136 -19.20 -7.63 -12.25
N PRO A 137 -20.40 -7.05 -12.05
CA PRO A 137 -21.62 -7.83 -11.96
C PRO A 137 -21.90 -8.51 -13.30
N ALA A 138 -22.05 -9.83 -13.29
CA ALA A 138 -22.44 -10.61 -14.44
C ALA A 138 -23.68 -9.97 -15.13
N PRO A 139 -23.71 -9.85 -16.47
CA PRO A 139 -24.88 -9.34 -17.15
C PRO A 139 -26.08 -10.24 -16.85
N ALA A 140 -27.14 -9.65 -16.30
CA ALA A 140 -28.38 -10.35 -15.98
C ALA A 140 -28.87 -11.14 -17.21
N PRO A 141 -29.25 -12.43 -17.08
CA PRO A 141 -29.80 -13.17 -18.21
C PRO A 141 -31.10 -12.52 -18.64
N THR A 142 -31.13 -12.03 -19.89
CA THR A 142 -32.36 -11.60 -20.56
C THR A 142 -33.27 -12.82 -20.66
N ALA A 143 -34.25 -12.92 -19.76
CA ALA A 143 -35.28 -13.94 -19.81
C ALA A 143 -36.13 -13.72 -21.08
N ALA A 144 -35.85 -14.51 -22.12
CA ALA A 144 -36.71 -14.61 -23.28
C ALA A 144 -38.03 -15.29 -22.87
N LEU A 145 -39.15 -14.57 -23.05
CA LEU A 145 -40.51 -15.07 -22.88
C LEU A 145 -40.78 -16.24 -23.85
N PRO A 146 -41.26 -17.42 -23.40
CA PRO A 146 -41.89 -18.37 -24.31
C PRO A 146 -43.32 -17.93 -24.64
N THR A 147 -43.59 -17.72 -25.93
CA THR A 147 -44.92 -17.49 -26.50
C THR A 147 -45.84 -18.69 -26.28
N ARG A 148 -47.01 -18.44 -25.69
CA ARG A 148 -48.03 -19.41 -25.31
C ARG A 148 -49.06 -19.57 -26.43
N PRO A 149 -49.40 -20.79 -26.90
CA PRO A 149 -50.51 -20.96 -27.83
C PRO A 149 -51.85 -21.05 -27.07
N THR A 150 -52.83 -20.37 -27.66
CA THR A 150 -54.23 -20.20 -27.25
C THR A 150 -55.01 -21.51 -27.35
N VAL A 151 -55.75 -21.90 -26.30
CA VAL A 151 -56.83 -22.89 -26.40
C VAL A 151 -58.11 -22.31 -25.78
N THR A 152 -59.18 -22.45 -26.56
CA THR A 152 -60.52 -21.87 -26.43
C THR A 152 -61.43 -22.70 -25.51
N THR A 153 -62.17 -21.97 -24.65
CA THR A 153 -63.40 -22.19 -23.81
C THR A 153 -64.36 -23.35 -24.15
N PRO A 154 -65.27 -23.86 -23.27
CA PRO A 154 -66.31 -23.13 -22.46
C PRO A 154 -66.60 -23.63 -21.00
N ARG A 155 -66.94 -22.74 -20.02
CA ARG A 155 -68.29 -22.34 -19.47
C ARG A 155 -69.09 -23.51 -18.82
N THR A 156 -69.72 -23.51 -17.63
CA THR A 156 -70.21 -22.54 -16.60
C THR A 156 -70.67 -23.37 -15.33
N PRO A 157 -71.52 -22.89 -14.38
CA PRO A 157 -71.33 -22.00 -13.22
C PRO A 157 -71.59 -22.69 -11.84
N SER A 158 -71.33 -21.97 -10.73
CA SER A 158 -72.01 -22.01 -9.39
C SER A 158 -70.98 -21.66 -8.30
N THR A 159 -71.24 -21.01 -7.17
CA THR A 159 -72.40 -20.34 -6.57
C THR A 159 -71.84 -19.59 -5.34
N THR A 160 -72.27 -18.34 -5.15
CA THR A 160 -72.45 -17.56 -3.91
C THR A 160 -71.48 -17.72 -2.72
N ALA A 161 -70.85 -16.61 -2.30
CA ALA A 161 -71.20 -15.91 -1.05
C ALA A 161 -70.23 -14.75 -0.74
N ASN A 162 -70.79 -13.54 -0.72
CA ASN A 162 -70.22 -12.31 -0.17
C ASN A 162 -70.46 -12.27 1.34
N VAL A 163 -69.47 -11.87 2.15
CA VAL A 163 -69.71 -11.05 3.35
C VAL A 163 -68.56 -10.04 3.52
N ARG A 164 -68.97 -8.78 3.68
CA ARG A 164 -68.19 -7.55 3.94
C ARG A 164 -67.58 -7.55 5.34
N THR A 165 -66.72 -6.56 5.59
CA THR A 165 -66.58 -5.67 6.79
C THR A 165 -65.09 -5.31 6.90
N THR A 166 -64.63 -4.13 6.44
CA THR A 166 -64.39 -2.89 7.24
C THR A 166 -63.69 -3.22 8.57
N GLU A 167 -62.60 -2.60 9.00
CA GLU A 167 -62.36 -1.18 9.17
C GLU A 167 -60.98 -1.04 9.85
N ASN A 168 -60.31 0.09 9.58
CA ASN A 168 -59.27 0.76 10.37
C ASN A 168 -57.90 0.09 10.63
#